data_AF-A0A1V1NX83-F1
#
_entry.id   AF-A0A1V1NX83-F1
#
_cell.length_a   1.000
_cell.length_b   1.000
_cell.length_c   1.000
_cell.angle_alpha   90.00
_cell.angle_beta   90.00
_cell.angle_gamma   90.00
#
_symmetry.space_group_name_H-M   'P 1'
#
loop_
_entity.id
_entity.type
_entity.pdbx_description
1 polymer ?
#
loop_
_entity_poly.entity_id
_entity_poly.type
_entity_poly.pdbx_seq_one_letter_code
_entity_poly.pdbx_strand_id
1 'polypeptide(L)' 'MQAYQISLYNQDVIYKMLFDSTAETLQEFGKNELHGKLGFICTLHTWDQKMLYHLHLHCIIPGGALSFEGDKWNSS' A
#
# COMPACT_ATOMS: atom_id res chain seq x y z
N MET A 1 -11.56 19.58 -4.98
CA MET A 1 -12.16 19.40 -6.32
C MET A 1 -11.13 19.05 -7.41
N GLN A 2 -9.95 19.70 -7.49
CA GLN A 2 -8.97 19.41 -8.56
C GLN A 2 -8.36 18.00 -8.53
N ALA A 3 -7.91 17.52 -7.37
CA ALA A 3 -7.30 16.17 -7.26
C ALA A 3 -8.26 15.03 -7.67
N TYR A 4 -9.55 15.22 -7.42
CA TYR A 4 -10.61 14.29 -7.84
C TYR A 4 -10.71 14.18 -9.36
N GLN A 5 -10.75 15.31 -10.08
CA GLN A 5 -10.81 15.29 -11.54
C GLN A 5 -9.52 14.75 -12.15
N ILE A 6 -8.37 15.14 -11.63
CA ILE A 6 -7.06 14.64 -12.10
C ILE A 6 -7.02 13.11 -11.97
N SER A 7 -7.43 12.58 -10.83
CA SER A 7 -7.43 11.13 -10.60
C SER A 7 -8.47 10.36 -11.40
N LEU A 8 -9.63 10.96 -11.70
CA LEU A 8 -10.62 10.35 -12.60
C LEU A 8 -10.15 10.29 -14.06
N TYR A 9 -9.44 11.30 -14.54
CA TYR A 9 -9.03 11.36 -15.94
C TYR A 9 -7.65 10.73 -16.21
N ASN A 10 -6.88 10.40 -15.18
CA ASN A 10 -5.52 9.85 -15.29
C ASN A 10 -5.37 8.57 -14.45
N GLN A 11 -6.36 7.68 -14.50
CA GLN A 11 -6.47 6.51 -13.62
C GLN A 11 -5.22 5.64 -13.63
N ASP A 12 -4.70 5.27 -14.80
CA ASP A 12 -3.53 4.38 -14.91
C ASP A 12 -2.31 4.94 -14.17
N VAL A 13 -2.00 6.22 -14.39
CA VAL A 13 -0.86 6.91 -13.77
C VAL A 13 -1.07 7.04 -12.27
N ILE A 14 -2.26 7.47 -11.85
CA ILE A 14 -2.56 7.74 -10.44
C ILE A 14 -2.66 6.45 -9.64
N TYR A 15 -3.25 5.39 -10.20
CA TYR A 15 -3.35 4.09 -9.54
C TYR A 15 -1.96 3.50 -9.38
N LYS A 16 -1.14 3.54 -10.44
CA LYS A 16 0.26 3.11 -10.35
C LYS A 16 1.02 3.85 -9.25
N MET A 17 0.96 5.19 -9.23
CA MET A 17 1.61 5.99 -8.19
C MET A 17 1.09 5.64 -6.78
N LEU A 18 -0.20 5.37 -6.63
CA LEU A 18 -0.80 4.99 -5.35
C LEU A 18 -0.28 3.62 -4.86
N PHE A 19 -0.19 2.62 -5.75
CA PHE A 19 0.38 1.31 -5.42
C PHE A 19 1.88 1.38 -5.14
N ASP A 20 2.64 2.08 -5.97
CA ASP A 20 4.10 2.22 -5.82
C ASP A 20 4.43 2.91 -4.48
N SER A 21 3.80 4.05 -4.19
CA SER A 21 4.04 4.80 -2.93
C SER A 21 3.62 4.02 -1.69
N THR A 22 2.52 3.25 -1.77
CA THR A 22 2.09 2.37 -0.67
C THR A 22 3.09 1.23 -0.44
N ALA A 23 3.56 0.61 -1.52
CA ALA A 23 4.55 -0.46 -1.42
C ALA A 23 5.88 0.04 -0.83
N GLU A 24 6.37 1.19 -1.29
CA GLU A 24 7.58 1.84 -0.75
C GLU A 24 7.44 2.14 0.74
N THR A 25 6.31 2.73 1.13
CA THR A 25 6.04 3.06 2.54
C THR A 25 6.06 1.81 3.42
N LEU A 26 5.37 0.75 3.01
CA LEU A 26 5.30 -0.50 3.77
C LEU A 26 6.66 -1.21 3.82
N GLN A 27 7.43 -1.22 2.72
CA GLN A 27 8.76 -1.82 2.73
C GLN A 27 9.74 -1.05 3.63
N GLU A 28 9.69 0.29 3.63
CA GLU A 28 10.53 1.11 4.51
C GLU A 28 10.16 0.88 5.99
N PHE A 29 8.88 0.76 6.31
CA PHE A 29 8.43 0.36 7.65
C PHE A 29 8.97 -1.02 8.05
N GLY A 30 8.85 -2.02 7.17
CA GLY A 30 9.34 -3.38 7.44
C GLY A 30 10.84 -3.40 7.71
N LYS A 31 11.60 -2.59 6.98
CA LYS A 31 13.03 -2.42 7.17
C LYS A 31 13.38 -1.76 8.49
N ASN A 32 12.71 -0.65 8.84
CA ASN A 32 13.09 0.17 9.99
C ASN A 32 12.57 -0.37 11.32
N GLU A 33 11.36 -0.94 11.34
CA GLU A 33 10.71 -1.38 12.57
C GLU A 33 10.87 -2.89 12.79
N LEU A 34 10.83 -3.69 11.72
CA LEU A 34 10.82 -5.16 11.80
C LEU A 34 12.11 -5.81 11.31
N HIS A 35 13.09 -5.03 10.84
CA HIS A 35 14.36 -5.51 10.31
C HIS A 35 14.20 -6.62 9.25
N GLY A 36 13.22 -6.45 8.35
CA GLY A 36 12.91 -7.45 7.34
C GLY A 36 12.06 -6.94 6.18
N LYS A 37 11.82 -7.81 5.21
CA LYS A 37 10.95 -7.59 4.06
C LYS A 37 9.50 -7.91 4.43
N LEU A 38 8.63 -6.92 4.33
CA LEU A 38 7.20 -7.11 4.52
C LEU A 38 6.55 -7.72 3.27
N GLY A 39 5.63 -8.66 3.50
CA GLY A 39 4.66 -9.08 2.49
C GLY A 39 3.35 -8.34 2.70
N PHE A 40 2.61 -8.05 1.63
CA PHE A 40 1.29 -7.43 1.73
C PHE A 40 0.46 -7.70 0.48
N ILE A 41 -0.86 -7.66 0.65
CA ILE A 41 -1.84 -7.64 -0.44
C ILE A 41 -2.55 -6.29 -0.38
N CYS A 42 -2.56 -5.56 -1.49
CA CYS A 42 -3.23 -4.28 -1.61
C CYS A 42 -4.45 -4.39 -2.53
N THR A 43 -5.61 -3.95 -2.06
CA THR A 43 -6.85 -3.87 -2.83
C THR A 43 -7.23 -2.42 -3.05
N LEU A 44 -7.49 -2.03 -4.31
CA LEU A 44 -7.96 -0.69 -4.64
C LEU A 44 -9.47 -0.56 -4.43
N HIS A 45 -9.85 0.47 -3.68
CA HIS A 45 -11.23 0.91 -3.54
C HIS A 45 -11.37 2.29 -4.16
N THR A 46 -12.41 2.46 -4.99
CA THR A 46 -12.65 3.69 -5.74
C THR A 46 -13.84 4.49 -5.24
N TRP A 47 -14.57 3.99 -4.24
CA TRP A 47 -15.74 4.63 -3.67
C TRP A 47 -15.66 4.72 -2.15
N ASP A 48 -16.19 5.81 -1.59
CA ASP A 48 -16.45 5.92 -0.16
C ASP A 48 -17.80 5.30 0.22
N GLN A 49 -18.13 5.34 1.50
CA GLN A 49 -19.40 4.87 2.06
C GLN A 49 -20.66 5.55 1.49
N LYS A 50 -20.53 6.73 0.85
CA LYS A 50 -21.62 7.46 0.20
C LYS A 50 -21.64 7.26 -1.32
N MET A 51 -20.84 6.31 -1.84
CA MET A 51 -20.67 6.04 -3.27
C MET A 51 -20.08 7.21 -4.06
N LEU A 52 -19.34 8.12 -3.38
CA LEU A 52 -18.58 9.17 -4.04
C LEU A 52 -17.20 8.62 -4.40
N TYR A 53 -16.64 9.09 -5.51
CA TYR A 53 -15.32 8.62 -5.93
C TYR A 53 -14.23 9.06 -4.95
N HIS A 54 -13.55 8.06 -4.39
CA HIS A 54 -12.58 8.18 -3.32
C HIS A 54 -11.59 7.01 -3.40
N LEU A 55 -10.38 7.30 -3.88
CA LEU A 55 -9.34 6.31 -4.05
C LEU A 55 -8.64 6.04 -2.71
N HIS A 56 -8.56 4.77 -2.33
CA HIS A 56 -7.74 4.30 -1.21
C HIS A 56 -7.36 2.83 -1.40
N LEU A 57 -6.24 2.42 -0.80
CA LEU A 57 -5.81 1.03 -0.76
C LEU A 57 -6.10 0.44 0.61
N HIS A 58 -6.77 -0.71 0.62
CA HIS A 58 -6.82 -1.59 1.79
C HIS A 58 -5.65 -2.56 1.71
N CYS A 59 -4.78 -2.54 2.72
CA CYS A 59 -3.59 -3.39 2.77
C CYS A 59 -3.76 -4.45 3.84
N ILE A 60 -3.66 -5.72 3.46
CA ILE A 60 -3.59 -6.85 4.39
C ILE A 60 -2.13 -7.21 4.53
N ILE A 61 -1.65 -7.23 5.78
CA ILE A 61 -0.24 -7.42 6.13
C ILE A 61 -0.15 -8.59 7.12
N PRO A 62 0.78 -9.54 6.96
CA PRO A 62 1.12 -10.50 8.00
C PRO A 62 1.63 -9.78 9.26
N GLY A 63 1.45 -10.37 10.44
CA GLY A 63 1.89 -9.79 11.72
C GLY A 63 3.41 -9.82 11.96
N GLY A 64 4.22 -9.47 10.97
CA GLY A 64 5.68 -9.51 11.01
C GLY A 64 6.30 -9.43 9.62
N ALA A 65 7.63 -9.54 9.54
CA ALA A 65 8.40 -9.49 8.31
C ALA A 65 9.35 -10.68 8.19
N LEU A 66 9.66 -11.08 6.96
CA LEU A 66 10.74 -12.06 6.71
C LEU A 66 12.08 -11.33 6.82
N SER A 67 13.03 -11.86 7.60
CA SER A 67 14.41 -11.33 7.65
C SER A 67 15.01 -11.15 6.26
N PHE A 68 15.96 -10.23 6.12
CA PHE A 68 16.61 -9.98 4.82
C PHE A 68 17.42 -11.18 4.33
N GLU A 69 17.94 -11.99 5.25
CA GLU A 69 18.61 -13.25 4.99
C GLU A 69 17.64 -14.36 4.57
N GLY A 70 16.35 -14.19 4.86
CA GLY A 70 15.29 -15.14 4.50
C GLY A 70 15.24 -16.40 5.38
N ASP A 71 15.94 -16.42 6.51
CA ASP A 71 16.12 -17.59 7.38
C ASP A 71 15.22 -17.56 8.63
N LYS A 72 14.69 -16.39 8.99
CA LYS A 72 13.82 -16.20 10.16
C LYS A 72 12.66 -15.24 9.89
N TRP A 73 11.59 -15.40 10.67
CA TRP A 73 10.46 -14.48 10.75
C TRP A 73 10.62 -13.55 11.96
N ASN A 74 10.51 -12.24 11.73
CA ASN A 74 10.50 -11.23 12.77
C ASN A 74 9.04 -10.82 13.03
N SER A 75 8.44 -11.34 14.11
CA SER A 75 7.10 -10.95 14.53
C SER A 75 7.05 -9.48 14.95
N SER A 76 5.92 -8.82 14.70
CA SER A 76 5.61 -7.47 15.19
C SER A 76 5.43 -7.41 16.71
#